data_AF-A0A1H8YWJ0-F1
#
_entry.id   AF-A0A1H8YWJ0-F1
#
_cell.length_a   1.000
_cell.length_b   1.000
_cell.length_c   1.000
_cell.angle_alpha   90.00
_cell.angle_beta   90.00
_cell.angle_gamma   90.00
#
_symmetry.space_group_name_H-M   'P 1'
#
loop_
_entity.id
_entity.type
_entity.pdbx_description
1 polymer ?
#
loop_
_entity_poly.entity_id
_entity_poly.type
_entity_poly.pdbx_seq_one_letter_code
_entity_poly.pdbx_strand_id
1 'polypeptide(L)' 'MQASIFLLVLEVLLFALGLYLYLFARGVLSFGSDESKARAEEFRKGNALWMRLLGLALAAIMAINIVVHVKEMMAA' A
#
# COMPACT_ATOMS: atom_id res chain seq x y z
N MET A 1 -16.95 18.45 -6.63
CA MET A 1 -15.78 18.87 -5.84
C MET A 1 -15.55 17.98 -4.60
N GLN A 2 -16.47 17.89 -3.63
CA GLN A 2 -16.26 17.06 -2.41
C GLN A 2 -16.03 15.56 -2.70
N ALA A 3 -16.78 14.96 -3.64
CA ALA A 3 -16.62 13.55 -4.00
C ALA A 3 -15.24 13.23 -4.62
N SER A 4 -14.68 14.13 -5.42
CA SER A 4 -13.34 13.95 -6.03
C SER A 4 -12.24 13.99 -4.96
N ILE A 5 -12.33 14.90 -3.99
CA ILE A 5 -11.39 14.95 -2.85
C ILE A 5 -11.47 13.67 -2.02
N PHE A 6 -12.67 13.18 -1.72
CA PHE A 6 -12.83 11.92 -0.98
C PHE A 6 -12.20 10.72 -1.71
N LEU A 7 -12.41 10.62 -3.02
CA LEU A 7 -11.82 9.57 -3.84
C LEU A 7 -10.29 9.67 -3.88
N LEU A 8 -9.73 10.88 -4.00
CA LEU A 8 -8.28 11.09 -3.94
C LEU A 8 -7.69 10.65 -2.58
N VAL A 9 -8.36 10.97 -1.46
CA VAL A 9 -7.95 10.50 -0.13
C VAL A 9 -7.93 8.97 -0.06
N LEU A 10 -8.98 8.32 -0.59
CA LEU A 10 -9.05 6.86 -0.64
C LEU A 10 -7.92 6.27 -1.49
N GLU A 11 -7.61 6.89 -2.63
CA GLU A 11 -6.51 6.45 -3.48
C GLU A 11 -5.15 6.55 -2.77
N VAL A 12 -4.90 7.64 -2.06
CA VAL A 12 -3.69 7.83 -1.25
C VAL A 12 -3.59 6.79 -0.13
N LEU A 13 -4.70 6.48 0.54
CA LEU A 13 -4.74 5.45 1.58
C LEU A 13 -4.43 4.05 1.01
N LEU A 14 -5.00 3.71 -0.15
CA LEU A 14 -4.73 2.45 -0.83
C LEU A 14 -3.28 2.35 -1.34
N PHE A 15 -2.73 3.46 -1.84
CA PHE A 15 -1.32 3.55 -2.20
C PHE A 15 -0.42 3.29 -0.98
N ALA A 16 -0.70 3.95 0.14
CA ALA A 16 0.03 3.74 1.39
C ALA A 16 -0.08 2.29 1.89
N LEU A 17 -1.25 1.66 1.73
CA LEU A 17 -1.45 0.25 2.06
C LEU A 17 -0.60 -0.67 1.17
N GLY A 18 -0.52 -0.41 -0.15
CA GLY A 18 0.34 -1.17 -1.06
C GLY A 18 1.81 -1.09 -0.67
N LEU A 19 2.29 0.13 -0.37
CA LEU A 19 3.66 0.34 0.14
C LEU A 19 3.90 -0.36 1.48
N TYR A 20 2.93 -0.27 2.40
CA TYR A 20 3.01 -0.95 3.69
C TYR A 20 3.15 -2.47 3.50
N LEU A 21 2.33 -3.10 2.67
CA LEU A 21 2.39 -4.54 2.39
C LEU A 21 3.75 -4.94 1.80
N TYR A 22 4.27 -4.15 0.86
CA TYR A 22 5.59 -4.38 0.28
C TYR A 22 6.70 -4.30 1.34
N LEU A 23 6.72 -3.24 2.15
CA LEU A 23 7.74 -3.03 3.18
C LEU A 23 7.65 -4.08 4.31
N PHE A 24 6.43 -4.45 4.70
CA PHE A 24 6.18 -5.54 5.63
C PHE A 24 6.71 -6.87 5.08
N ALA A 25 6.43 -7.19 3.82
CA ALA A 25 6.91 -8.41 3.18
C ALA A 25 8.44 -8.44 2.96
N ARG A 26 9.10 -7.27 2.99
CA ARG A 26 10.57 -7.19 3.07
C ARG A 26 11.13 -7.40 4.49
N GLY A 27 10.29 -7.38 5.51
CA GLY A 27 10.71 -7.42 6.91
C GLY A 27 11.28 -6.09 7.42
N VAL A 28 11.09 -5.00 6.68
CA VAL A 28 11.51 -3.65 7.10
C VAL A 28 10.60 -3.12 8.20
N LEU A 29 9.31 -3.44 8.11
CA LEU A 29 8.32 -3.09 9.12
C LEU A 29 8.14 -4.27 10.08
N SER A 30 8.44 -4.03 11.35
CA SER A 30 8.26 -4.98 12.45
C SER A 30 7.80 -4.18 13.66
N PHE A 31 6.56 -4.40 14.07
CA PHE A 31 5.92 -3.67 15.17
C PHE A 31 5.24 -4.65 16.14
N GLY A 32 5.17 -4.27 17.42
CA GLY A 32 4.48 -5.03 18.46
C GLY A 32 5.40 -5.86 19.37
N SER A 33 4.76 -6.70 20.20
CA SER A 33 5.42 -7.64 21.11
C SER A 33 6.18 -8.74 20.36
N ASP A 34 7.07 -9.44 21.05
CA ASP A 34 7.85 -10.52 20.44
C ASP A 34 6.97 -11.66 19.88
N GLU A 35 5.82 -11.91 20.50
CA GLU A 35 4.81 -12.83 19.96
C GLU A 35 4.24 -12.36 18.62
N SER A 36 3.95 -11.06 18.49
CA SER A 36 3.43 -10.47 17.24
C SER A 36 4.46 -10.57 16.11
N LYS A 37 5.74 -10.38 16.45
CA LYS A 37 6.85 -10.51 15.49
C LYS A 37 7.02 -11.95 15.01
N ALA A 38 6.94 -12.93 15.91
CA ALA A 38 7.03 -14.35 15.57
C ALA A 38 5.92 -14.77 14.59
N ARG A 39 4.67 -14.38 14.84
CA ARG A 39 3.54 -14.63 13.94
C ARG A 39 3.73 -13.96 12.57
N ALA A 40 4.20 -12.72 12.56
CA ALA A 40 4.49 -12.00 11.32
C ALA A 40 5.62 -12.67 10.52
N GLU A 41 6.62 -13.23 11.18
CA GLU A 41 7.73 -13.93 10.55
C GLU A 41 7.28 -15.27 9.94
N GLU A 42 6.49 -16.05 10.66
CA GLU A 42 5.87 -17.28 10.13
C GLU A 42 5.02 -16.98 8.90
N PHE A 43 4.20 -15.93 8.94
CA PHE A 43 3.38 -15.52 7.81
C PHE A 43 4.24 -15.13 6.59
N ARG A 44 5.36 -14.42 6.80
CA ARG A 44 6.28 -14.04 5.72
C ARG A 44 6.98 -15.24 5.09
N LYS A 45 7.32 -16.30 5.85
CA LYS A 45 8.02 -17.48 5.29
C LYS A 45 7.25 -18.12 4.13
N GLY A 46 5.92 -18.16 4.19
CA GLY A 46 5.09 -18.72 3.12
C GLY A 46 4.64 -17.72 2.06
N ASN A 47 4.52 -16.43 2.40
CA ASN A 47 3.76 -15.47 1.58
C ASN A 47 4.56 -14.25 1.13
N ALA A 48 5.81 -14.07 1.58
CA ALA A 48 6.56 -12.83 1.35
C ALA A 48 6.73 -12.48 -0.13
N LEU A 49 6.96 -13.46 -1.01
CA LEU A 49 7.10 -13.20 -2.44
C LEU A 49 5.81 -12.63 -3.04
N TRP A 50 4.67 -13.29 -2.80
CA TRP A 50 3.37 -12.85 -3.28
C TRP A 50 2.99 -11.49 -2.71
N MET A 51 3.22 -11.27 -1.42
CA MET A 51 2.94 -9.98 -0.79
C MET A 51 3.78 -8.84 -1.36
N ARG A 52 5.06 -9.10 -1.71
CA ARG A 52 5.91 -8.10 -2.37
C ARG A 52 5.35 -7.75 -3.74
N LEU A 53 5.03 -8.75 -4.55
CA LEU A 53 4.51 -8.53 -5.91
C LEU A 53 3.15 -7.84 -5.89
N LEU A 54 2.22 -8.31 -5.07
CA LEU A 54 0.87 -7.74 -4.97
C LEU A 54 0.89 -6.35 -4.32
N GLY A 55 1.70 -6.14 -3.28
CA GLY A 55 1.87 -4.82 -2.65
C GLY A 55 2.48 -3.80 -3.60
N LEU A 56 3.50 -4.21 -4.37
CA LEU A 56 4.12 -3.36 -5.39
C LEU A 56 3.16 -3.06 -6.55
N ALA A 57 2.40 -4.06 -7.02
CA ALA A 57 1.40 -3.90 -8.06
C ALA A 57 0.30 -2.93 -7.63
N LEU A 58 -0.23 -3.10 -6.41
CA LEU A 58 -1.21 -2.17 -5.83
C LEU A 58 -0.64 -0.76 -5.75
N ALA A 59 0.57 -0.59 -5.20
CA ALA A 59 1.20 0.72 -5.11
C ALA A 59 1.41 1.37 -6.50
N ALA A 60 1.85 0.60 -7.50
CA ALA A 60 2.06 1.11 -8.85
C ALA A 60 0.75 1.57 -9.50
N ILE A 61 -0.31 0.77 -9.42
CA ILE A 61 -1.63 1.12 -9.98
C ILE A 61 -2.17 2.36 -9.28
N MET A 62 -2.12 2.41 -7.95
CA MET A 62 -2.62 3.57 -7.21
C MET A 62 -1.81 4.84 -7.47
N ALA A 63 -0.49 4.73 -7.67
CA ALA A 63 0.34 5.88 -8.04
C ALA A 63 -0.08 6.47 -9.39
N ILE A 64 -0.35 5.62 -10.38
CA ILE A 64 -0.85 6.06 -11.68
C ILE A 64 -2.22 6.75 -11.51
N ASN A 65 -3.14 6.14 -10.76
CA ASN A 65 -4.47 6.71 -10.51
C ASN A 65 -4.37 8.09 -9.86
N ILE A 66 -3.56 8.25 -8.81
CA ILE A 66 -3.36 9.53 -8.13
C ILE A 66 -2.85 10.60 -9.10
N VAL A 67 -1.84 10.27 -9.92
CA VAL A 67 -1.26 11.23 -10.88
C VAL A 67 -2.30 11.66 -11.93
N VAL A 68 -3.09 10.71 -12.44
CA VAL A 68 -4.15 11.00 -13.42
C VAL A 68 -5.24 11.87 -12.77
N HIS A 69 -5.73 11.47 -11.59
CA HIS A 69 -6.79 12.20 -10.89
C HIS A 69 -6.37 13.63 -10.52
N VAL A 70 -5.13 13.82 -10.06
CA VAL A 70 -4.59 15.17 -9.77
C VAL A 70 -4.49 16.02 -11.04
N LYS A 71 -4.06 15.43 -12.17
CA LYS A 71 -4.04 16.13 -13.46
C LYS A 71 -5.44 16.56 -13.90
N GLU A 72 -6.42 15.68 -13.78
CA GLU A 72 -7.81 15.99 -14.10
C GLU A 72 -8.37 17.11 -13.20
N MET A 73 -8.05 17.11 -11.91
CA MET A 73 -8.44 18.17 -10.98
C MET A 73 -7.81 19.53 -11.30
N MET A 74 -6.58 19.56 -11.84
CA MET A 74 -5.93 20.81 -12.25
C MET A 74 -6.40 21.33 -13.61
N ALA A 75 -6.94 20.45 -14.45
CA ALA A 75 -7.48 20.81 -15.77
C ALA A 75 -8.97 21.22 -15.70
N ALA A 76 -9.65 20.95 -14.58
CA ALA A 76 -11.02 21.34 -14.28
C ALA A 76 -11.10 22.73 -13.64
#